data_AF-A0A4Y2R3W2-F1
#
_entry.id   AF-A0A4Y2R3W2-F1
#
_cell.length_a   1.000
_cell.length_b   1.000
_cell.length_c   1.000
_cell.angle_alpha   90.00
_cell.angle_beta   90.00
_cell.angle_gamma   90.00
#
_symmetry.space_group_name_H-M   'P 1'
#
loop_
_entity.id
_entity.type
_entity.pdbx_description
1 polymer ?
#
loop_
_entity_poly.entity_id
_entity_poly.type
_entity_poly.pdbx_seq_one_letter_code
_entity_poly.pdbx_strand_id
1 'polypeptide(L)'
;MPKGGNFYARLDRRVIDGTRCRDDGSLDVCVDGQCMAVGCDKVLGSATGVDACGVCGGDGSSCRVVKGIFDEDGFEIGYNDILLIPVGATSILIQEVQPTNNYFGKLKPFNKRIHLSHKCK
;
A
#
# COMPACT_ATOMS: atom_id res chain seq x y z
N MET A 1 -10.71 -16.31 29.40
CA MET A 1 -10.03 -16.05 28.11
C MET A 1 -11.04 -16.30 27.00
N PRO A 2 -11.36 -15.32 26.15
CA PRO A 2 -12.30 -15.55 25.06
C PRO A 2 -11.61 -16.38 23.96
N LYS A 3 -12.32 -17.38 23.42
CA LYS A 3 -11.90 -18.22 22.29
C LYS A 3 -12.93 -18.08 21.17
N GLY A 4 -12.47 -17.93 19.92
CA GLY A 4 -13.29 -18.19 18.73
C GLY A 4 -13.97 -17.00 18.03
N GLY A 5 -13.49 -15.77 18.17
CA GLY A 5 -14.07 -14.60 17.48
C GLY A 5 -13.05 -13.48 17.22
N ASN A 6 -13.43 -12.48 16.41
CA ASN A 6 -12.68 -11.24 16.27
C ASN A 6 -12.95 -10.36 17.49
N PHE A 7 -12.04 -10.36 18.45
CA PHE A 7 -12.15 -9.53 19.65
C PHE A 7 -11.33 -8.25 19.48
N TYR A 8 -11.97 -7.10 19.62
CA TYR A 8 -11.30 -5.81 19.75
C TYR A 8 -11.29 -5.45 21.23
N ALA A 9 -10.10 -5.29 21.82
CA ALA A 9 -9.94 -4.82 23.18
C ALA A 9 -9.41 -3.39 23.15
N ARG A 10 -10.15 -2.47 23.75
CA ARG A 10 -9.67 -1.11 23.95
C ARG A 10 -8.74 -1.10 25.16
N LEU A 11 -7.45 -0.88 24.92
CA LEU A 11 -6.43 -0.85 25.97
C LEU A 11 -6.39 0.51 26.71
N ASP A 12 -6.80 1.59 26.04
CA ASP A 12 -6.85 2.95 26.60
C ASP A 12 -7.94 3.80 25.92
N ARG A 13 -8.35 4.92 26.53
CA ARG A 13 -9.38 5.84 26.01
C ARG A 13 -8.94 6.59 24.76
N ARG A 14 -7.65 6.89 24.62
CA ARG A 14 -7.05 7.47 23.40
C ARG A 14 -5.66 6.92 23.20
N VAL A 15 -5.23 6.88 21.95
CA VAL A 15 -3.82 6.65 21.61
C VAL A 15 -3.01 7.94 21.74
N ILE A 16 -1.70 7.81 21.85
CA ILE A 16 -0.78 8.95 21.91
C ILE A 16 -0.86 9.75 20.60
N ASP A 17 -0.84 11.08 20.68
CA ASP A 17 -0.86 11.94 19.51
C ASP A 17 0.34 11.64 18.59
N GLY A 18 0.09 11.56 17.28
CA GLY A 18 1.07 11.12 16.29
C GLY A 18 1.03 9.62 15.95
N THR A 19 0.22 8.82 16.64
CA THR A 19 -0.01 7.41 16.27
C THR A 19 -0.67 7.31 14.88
N ARG A 20 -0.15 6.45 13.99
CA ARG A 20 -0.76 6.17 12.68
C ARG A 20 -2.17 5.61 12.85
N CYS A 21 -3.13 6.16 12.12
CA CYS A 21 -4.53 5.76 12.24
C CYS A 21 -5.05 4.85 11.12
N ARG A 22 -4.26 4.65 10.07
CA ARG A 22 -4.58 3.80 8.92
C ARG A 22 -3.41 2.87 8.59
N ASP A 23 -3.75 1.68 8.12
CA ASP A 23 -2.77 0.67 7.66
C ASP A 23 -2.61 0.64 6.14
N ASP A 24 -3.22 1.60 5.44
CA ASP A 24 -3.17 1.76 3.97
C ASP A 24 -1.90 2.48 3.49
N GLY A 25 -0.96 2.78 4.41
CA GLY A 25 0.25 3.55 4.12
C GLY A 25 0.05 5.06 4.19
N SER A 26 -1.16 5.53 4.53
CA SER A 26 -1.41 6.96 4.77
C SER A 26 -0.53 7.51 5.88
N LEU A 27 -0.20 8.80 5.76
CA LEU A 27 0.52 9.54 6.79
C LEU A 27 -0.41 10.05 7.91
N ASP A 28 -1.70 9.80 7.83
CA ASP A 28 -2.68 10.28 8.81
C ASP A 28 -2.33 9.82 10.23
N VAL A 29 -2.52 10.73 11.18
CA VAL A 29 -2.20 10.50 12.59
C VAL A 29 -3.35 10.87 13.50
N CYS A 30 -3.39 10.25 14.68
CA CYS A 30 -4.32 10.65 15.72
C CYS A 30 -3.87 11.95 16.40
N VAL A 31 -4.78 12.91 16.54
CA VAL A 31 -4.63 14.12 17.35
C VAL A 31 -5.92 14.26 18.16
N ASP A 32 -5.80 14.23 19.49
CA ASP A 32 -6.93 14.28 20.42
C ASP A 32 -8.04 13.27 20.11
N GLY A 33 -7.65 12.03 19.77
CA GLY A 33 -8.59 10.95 19.45
C GLY A 33 -9.31 11.08 18.08
N GLN A 34 -8.90 12.05 17.25
CA GLN A 34 -9.38 12.21 15.88
C GLN A 34 -8.25 11.88 14.87
N CYS A 35 -8.57 11.15 13.81
CA CYS A 35 -7.63 10.84 12.73
C CYS A 35 -7.54 12.04 11.79
N MET A 36 -6.41 12.74 11.83
CA MET A 36 -6.14 13.95 11.08
C MET A 36 -5.25 13.66 9.87
N ALA A 37 -5.56 14.30 8.74
CA ALA A 37 -4.80 14.13 7.51
C ALA A 37 -3.42 14.77 7.59
N VAL A 38 -2.41 14.11 7.03
CA VAL A 38 -1.04 14.64 6.93
C VAL A 38 -0.58 14.54 5.49
N GLY A 39 -0.15 15.66 4.91
CA GLY A 39 0.42 15.70 3.57
C GLY A 39 1.74 14.92 3.48
N CYS A 40 2.17 14.61 2.26
CA CYS A 40 3.46 13.95 2.03
C CYS A 40 4.66 14.79 2.52
N ASP A 41 4.44 16.10 2.68
CA ASP A 41 5.37 17.10 3.22
C ASP A 41 5.49 17.04 4.75
N LYS A 42 4.76 16.11 5.40
CA LYS A 42 4.68 15.90 6.85
C LYS A 42 4.00 17.06 7.59
N VAL A 43 3.20 17.86 6.91
CA VAL A 43 2.44 18.95 7.51
C VAL A 43 1.00 18.49 7.78
N LEU A 44 0.54 18.73 9.02
CA LEU A 44 -0.82 18.40 9.45
C LEU A 44 -1.84 19.28 8.71
N GLY A 45 -2.86 18.67 8.13
CA GLY A 45 -3.88 19.34 7.33
C GLY A 45 -3.43 19.79 5.95
N SER A 46 -2.20 19.45 5.54
CA SER A 46 -1.71 19.74 4.19
C SER A 46 -2.40 18.82 3.16
N ALA A 47 -2.77 19.42 2.03
CA ALA A 47 -3.33 18.70 0.88
C ALA A 47 -2.25 18.23 -0.11
N THR A 48 -0.96 18.43 0.21
CA THR A 48 0.15 18.03 -0.66
C THR A 48 0.22 16.51 -0.76
N GLY A 49 -0.07 15.98 -1.95
CA GLY A 49 -0.04 14.55 -2.26
C GLY A 49 1.28 14.10 -2.90
N VAL A 50 1.47 12.78 -2.94
CA VAL A 50 2.53 12.15 -3.73
C VAL A 50 2.05 12.04 -5.18
N ASP A 51 2.89 12.40 -6.14
CA ASP A 51 2.59 12.27 -7.57
C ASP A 51 2.69 10.82 -8.07
N ALA A 52 2.39 10.58 -9.35
CA ALA A 52 2.45 9.25 -9.97
C ALA A 52 3.86 8.63 -9.94
N CYS A 53 4.90 9.46 -9.83
CA CYS A 53 6.31 9.09 -9.78
C CYS A 53 6.81 8.80 -8.35
N GLY A 54 5.95 8.92 -7.33
CA GLY A 54 6.35 8.74 -5.94
C GLY A 54 7.00 9.97 -5.31
N VAL A 55 6.95 11.14 -5.96
CA VAL A 55 7.54 12.38 -5.48
C VAL A 55 6.49 13.23 -4.76
N CYS A 56 6.82 13.68 -3.54
CA CYS A 56 5.93 14.56 -2.78
C CYS A 56 5.81 15.94 -3.44
N GLY A 57 4.59 16.37 -3.74
CA GLY A 57 4.34 17.63 -4.43
C GLY A 57 4.93 17.68 -5.85
N GLY A 58 5.22 16.51 -6.44
CA GLY A 58 5.72 16.41 -7.79
C GLY A 58 4.67 16.70 -8.85
N ASP A 59 5.14 16.95 -10.07
CA ASP A 59 4.33 17.26 -11.25
C ASP A 59 4.21 16.06 -12.22
N GLY A 60 4.75 14.89 -11.85
CA GLY A 60 4.77 13.70 -12.69
C GLY A 60 5.83 13.70 -13.80
N SER A 61 6.75 14.67 -13.85
CA SER A 61 7.78 14.76 -14.89
C SER A 61 9.05 13.93 -14.63
N SER A 62 9.24 13.45 -13.40
CA SER A 62 10.45 12.75 -12.97
C SER A 62 10.51 11.28 -13.39
N CYS A 63 9.43 10.75 -13.94
CA CYS A 63 9.32 9.36 -14.38
C CYS A 63 8.58 9.27 -15.71
N ARG A 64 8.54 8.05 -16.27
CA ARG A 64 7.79 7.73 -17.49
C ARG A 64 6.83 6.58 -17.25
N VAL A 65 5.71 6.60 -17.96
CA VAL A 65 4.74 5.52 -17.93
C VAL A 65 5.22 4.39 -18.85
N VAL A 66 5.27 3.16 -18.31
CA VAL A 66 5.57 1.94 -19.07
C VAL A 66 4.30 1.08 -19.10
N LYS A 67 3.90 0.62 -20.29
CA LYS A 67 2.73 -0.24 -20.50
C LYS A 67 3.10 -1.40 -21.41
N GLY A 68 2.48 -2.55 -21.19
CA GLY A 68 2.66 -3.74 -22.01
C GLY A 68 1.55 -4.75 -21.76
N ILE A 69 1.40 -5.69 -22.68
CA ILE A 69 0.53 -6.87 -22.55
C ILE A 69 1.45 -8.08 -22.64
N PHE A 70 1.22 -9.05 -21.76
CA PHE A 70 1.94 -10.32 -21.76
C PHE A 70 1.00 -11.41 -22.26
N ASP A 71 1.40 -12.10 -23.33
CA ASP A 71 0.60 -13.10 -24.05
C ASP A 71 1.52 -14.17 -24.65
N GLU A 72 2.44 -14.70 -23.82
CA GLU A 72 3.31 -15.82 -24.20
C GLU A 72 2.71 -17.16 -23.75
N ASP A 73 3.01 -18.20 -24.52
CA ASP A 73 2.60 -19.58 -24.27
C ASP A 73 3.81 -20.47 -23.91
N GLY A 74 3.56 -21.71 -23.49
CA GLY A 74 4.61 -22.73 -23.35
C GLY A 74 5.34 -22.74 -22.01
N PHE A 75 4.71 -22.19 -20.96
CA PHE A 75 5.23 -22.25 -19.60
C PHE A 75 5.17 -23.65 -19.00
N GLU A 76 6.15 -23.97 -18.17
CA GLU A 76 6.10 -25.18 -17.35
C GLU A 76 4.98 -25.07 -16.31
N ILE A 77 4.43 -26.22 -15.91
CA ILE A 77 3.42 -26.29 -14.85
C ILE A 77 4.03 -25.77 -13.54
N GLY A 78 3.54 -24.63 -13.06
CA GLY A 78 4.00 -24.02 -11.81
C GLY A 78 4.03 -22.49 -11.86
N TYR A 79 4.82 -21.90 -10.97
CA TYR A 79 5.07 -20.46 -10.95
C TYR A 79 6.18 -20.11 -11.95
N ASN A 80 5.87 -19.21 -12.87
CA ASN A 80 6.80 -18.70 -13.87
C ASN A 80 7.03 -17.20 -13.63
N ASP A 81 8.29 -16.77 -13.71
CA ASP A 81 8.67 -15.37 -13.55
C ASP A 81 8.45 -14.64 -14.90
N ILE A 82 7.29 -13.99 -15.07
CA ILE A 82 6.87 -13.37 -16.35
C ILE A 82 7.28 -11.90 -16.51
N LEU A 83 7.57 -11.21 -15.41
CA LEU A 83 7.89 -9.78 -15.41
C LEU A 83 8.78 -9.42 -14.23
N LEU A 84 9.87 -8.70 -14.50
CA LEU A 84 10.69 -8.07 -13.47
C LEU A 84 10.28 -6.59 -13.32
N ILE A 85 9.76 -6.23 -12.15
CA ILE A 85 9.48 -4.84 -11.80
C ILE A 85 10.80 -4.20 -11.32
N PRO A 86 11.33 -3.17 -12.01
CA PRO A 86 12.58 -2.54 -11.61
C PRO A 86 12.43 -1.78 -10.29
N VAL A 87 13.54 -1.66 -9.55
CA VAL A 87 13.59 -0.85 -8.33
C VAL A 87 13.24 0.60 -8.67
N GLY A 88 12.36 1.20 -7.87
CA GLY A 88 11.88 2.57 -8.08
C GLY A 88 10.65 2.69 -8.97
N ALA A 89 10.11 1.59 -9.53
CA ALA A 89 8.81 1.61 -10.17
C ALA A 89 7.70 1.94 -9.15
N THR A 90 6.86 2.90 -9.50
CA THR A 90 5.70 3.35 -8.70
C THR A 90 4.41 3.16 -9.48
N SER A 91 3.27 3.22 -8.78
CA SER A 91 1.94 3.19 -9.42
C SER A 91 1.71 1.99 -10.35
N ILE A 92 2.17 0.80 -9.94
CA ILE A 92 2.13 -0.42 -10.75
C ILE A 92 0.73 -1.01 -10.74
N LEU A 93 0.18 -1.23 -11.94
CA LEU A 93 -1.08 -1.93 -12.16
C LEU A 93 -0.83 -3.18 -13.02
N ILE A 94 -1.12 -4.35 -12.47
CA ILE A 94 -1.10 -5.63 -13.18
C ILE A 94 -2.51 -6.18 -13.11
N GLN A 95 -3.09 -6.49 -14.27
CA GLN A 95 -4.44 -7.01 -14.39
C GLN A 95 -4.50 -8.05 -15.50
N GLU A 96 -5.35 -9.04 -15.31
CA GLU A 96 -5.70 -10.00 -16.35
C GLU A 96 -6.67 -9.32 -17.33
N VAL A 97 -6.29 -9.26 -18.60
CA VAL A 97 -7.07 -8.54 -19.64
C VAL A 97 -8.15 -9.43 -20.22
N GLN A 98 -7.89 -10.74 -20.32
CA GLN A 98 -8.83 -11.75 -20.77
C GLN A 98 -8.79 -12.95 -19.83
N PRO A 99 -9.92 -13.62 -19.56
CA PRO A 99 -9.94 -14.78 -18.67
C PRO A 99 -9.05 -15.92 -19.18
N THR A 100 -8.12 -16.36 -18.35
CA THR A 100 -7.25 -17.52 -18.58
C THR A 100 -7.34 -18.49 -17.41
N ASN A 101 -6.75 -19.68 -17.56
CA ASN A 101 -6.58 -20.61 -16.44
C ASN A 101 -5.32 -20.30 -15.60
N ASN A 102 -4.66 -19.15 -15.85
CA ASN A 102 -3.48 -18.71 -15.12
C ASN A 102 -3.90 -17.77 -13.98
N TYR A 103 -3.05 -17.68 -12.94
CA TYR A 103 -3.27 -16.75 -11.83
C TYR A 103 -1.96 -16.06 -11.45
N PHE A 104 -2.05 -14.81 -11.02
CA PHE A 104 -0.88 -14.09 -10.52
C PHE A 104 -0.40 -14.68 -9.20
N GLY A 105 0.88 -15.05 -9.15
CA GLY A 105 1.55 -15.44 -7.93
C GLY A 105 1.89 -14.24 -7.03
N LYS A 106 2.18 -14.52 -5.75
CA LYS A 106 2.65 -13.48 -4.83
C LYS A 106 4.02 -12.96 -5.29
N LEU A 107 4.16 -11.64 -5.39
CA LEU A 107 5.47 -10.99 -5.51
C LEU A 107 6.37 -11.46 -4.36
N LYS A 108 7.59 -11.91 -4.68
CA LYS A 108 8.61 -12.24 -3.68
C LYS A 108 8.86 -10.99 -2.83
N PRO A 109 8.62 -11.02 -1.51
CA PRO A 109 8.62 -9.80 -0.72
C PRO A 109 10.04 -9.26 -0.52
N PHE A 110 10.25 -7.98 -0.80
CA PHE A 110 11.28 -7.20 -0.13
C PHE A 110 10.63 -6.58 1.13
N ASN A 111 10.95 -7.16 2.28
CA ASN A 111 10.58 -6.68 3.63
C ASN A 111 9.07 -6.49 3.92
N LYS A 112 8.42 -7.52 4.44
CA LYS A 112 7.10 -7.37 5.09
C LYS A 112 7.28 -6.80 6.51
N ARG A 113 6.74 -5.60 6.76
CA ARG A 113 6.41 -5.14 8.12
C ARG A 113 4.95 -5.42 8.39
N ILE A 114 4.68 -6.05 9.53
CA ILE A 114 3.34 -6.20 10.09
C ILE A 114 3.03 -4.89 10.82
N HIS A 115 1.96 -4.21 10.44
CA HIS A 115 1.44 -3.04 11.15
C HIS A 115 0.22 -3.45 11.96
N LEU A 116 0.15 -2.95 13.19
CA LEU A 116 -0.99 -3.13 14.08
C LEU A 116 -1.96 -1.97 13.85
N SER A 117 -3.17 -2.31 13.44
CA SER A 117 -4.29 -1.39 13.22
C SER A 117 -4.73 -0.75 14.54
N HIS A 118 -4.20 0.41 14.89
CA HIS A 118 -4.68 1.17 16.04
C HIS A 118 -5.65 2.26 15.54
N LYS A 119 -6.95 2.00 15.66
CA LYS A 119 -7.99 3.03 15.44
C LYS A 119 -7.79 4.12 16.51
N CYS A 120 -7.98 5.40 16.16
CA CYS A 120 -7.76 6.53 17.08
C CYS A 120 -8.66 6.57 18.35
N LYS A 121 -9.53 5.58 18.54
CA LYS A 121 -10.54 5.52 19.60
C LYS A 121 -10.61 4.13 20.24
#